data_AF-A0A196NHD0-F1
#
_entry.id   AF-A0A196NHD0-F1
#
_cell.length_a   1.000
_cell.length_b   1.000
_cell.length_c   1.000
_cell.angle_alpha   90.00
_cell.angle_beta   90.00
_cell.angle_gamma   90.00
#
_symmetry.space_group_name_H-M   'P 1'
#
loop_
_entity.id
_entity.type
_entity.pdbx_description
1 polymer ?
#
loop_
_entity_poly.entity_id
_entity_poly.type
_entity_poly.pdbx_seq_one_letter_code
_entity_poly.pdbx_strand_id
1 'polypeptide(L)'
;MGQQTVERWRTAHLGKRGDRFRLGGRQVWQCEWRWINKNMVRLPHPLHTSDVLSFMICEIGPATAPVRFAAAQVEPDMWAFYVPD
;
A
#
# COMPACT_ATOMS: atom_id res chain seq x y z
N MET A 1 5.09 13.30 21.06
CA MET A 1 4.73 13.93 19.77
C MET A 1 5.48 13.16 18.70
N GLY A 2 4.82 12.18 18.06
CA GLY A 2 5.45 11.34 17.04
C GLY A 2 5.69 12.19 15.80
N GLN A 3 6.95 12.32 15.39
CA GLN A 3 7.35 12.98 14.17
C GLN A 3 6.51 12.41 13.03
N GLN A 4 5.65 13.24 12.40
CA GLN A 4 5.18 12.96 11.05
C GLN A 4 6.39 13.12 10.14
N THR A 5 7.28 12.12 10.13
CA THR A 5 8.11 11.88 8.96
C THR A 5 7.14 11.84 7.80
N VAL A 6 7.28 12.79 6.88
CA VAL A 6 6.57 12.77 5.61
C VAL A 6 7.11 11.55 4.89
N GLU A 7 6.62 10.37 5.24
CA GLU A 7 6.92 9.12 4.57
C GLU A 7 6.56 9.39 3.12
N ARG A 8 7.57 9.51 2.26
CA ARG A 8 7.36 9.76 0.84
C ARG A 8 6.88 8.44 0.27
N TRP A 9 5.58 8.32 0.12
CA TRP A 9 4.99 7.16 -0.52
C TRP A 9 5.07 7.35 -2.03
N ARG A 10 5.59 6.35 -2.72
CA ARG A 10 5.61 6.31 -4.19
C ARG A 10 4.62 5.27 -4.69
N THR A 11 3.96 5.58 -5.80
CA THR A 11 3.06 4.64 -6.47
C THR A 11 3.87 3.43 -6.92
N ALA A 12 3.60 2.27 -6.32
CA ALA A 12 4.28 1.03 -6.65
C ALA A 12 3.56 0.28 -7.77
N HIS A 13 2.23 0.22 -7.69
CA HIS A 13 1.40 -0.48 -8.66
C HIS A 13 -0.06 -0.08 -8.57
N LEU A 14 -0.77 -0.25 -9.68
CA LEU A 14 -2.21 -0.11 -9.77
C LEU A 14 -2.73 -1.30 -10.57
N GLY A 15 -3.57 -2.12 -9.96
CA GLY A 15 -3.98 -3.37 -10.59
C GLY A 15 -5.22 -3.98 -9.97
N LYS A 16 -5.75 -5.00 -10.63
CA LYS A 16 -6.96 -5.67 -10.16
C LYS A 16 -6.67 -6.59 -8.98
N ARG A 17 -7.70 -6.86 -8.18
CA ARG A 17 -7.63 -7.89 -7.13
C ARG A 17 -7.24 -9.23 -7.73
N GLY A 18 -6.23 -9.89 -7.15
CA GLY A 18 -5.71 -11.15 -7.64
C GLY A 18 -4.72 -11.03 -8.82
N ASP A 19 -4.29 -9.81 -9.15
CA ASP A 19 -3.23 -9.58 -10.13
C ASP A 19 -1.88 -10.22 -9.71
N ARG A 20 -0.92 -10.31 -10.65
CA ARG A 20 0.42 -10.86 -10.38
C ARG A 20 1.40 -9.86 -9.77
N PHE A 21 0.91 -8.79 -9.13
CA PHE A 21 1.75 -7.78 -8.51
C PHE A 21 2.72 -8.40 -7.49
N ARG A 22 4.01 -8.12 -7.66
CA ARG A 22 5.08 -8.57 -6.78
C ARG A 22 5.73 -7.39 -6.09
N LEU A 23 5.81 -7.46 -4.78
CA LEU A 23 6.48 -6.47 -3.94
C LEU A 23 7.57 -7.15 -3.12
N GLY A 24 8.81 -6.65 -3.24
CA GLY A 24 9.98 -7.30 -2.63
C GLY A 24 10.14 -8.76 -3.07
N GLY A 25 9.77 -9.09 -4.31
CA GLY A 25 9.79 -10.45 -4.85
C GLY A 25 8.62 -11.36 -4.42
N ARG A 26 7.70 -10.88 -3.57
CA ARG A 26 6.56 -11.65 -3.05
C ARG A 26 5.26 -11.23 -3.73
N GLN A 27 4.38 -12.18 -4.04
CA GLN A 27 3.07 -11.87 -4.58
C GLN A 27 2.17 -11.32 -3.47
N VAL A 28 1.87 -10.03 -3.53
CA VAL A 28 1.14 -9.31 -2.47
C VAL A 28 -0.21 -9.97 -2.20
N TRP A 29 -0.92 -10.33 -3.27
CA TRP A 29 -2.23 -10.97 -3.21
C TRP A 29 -2.23 -12.40 -2.67
N GLN A 30 -1.09 -13.10 -2.69
CA GLN A 30 -0.95 -14.44 -2.12
C GLN A 30 -0.38 -14.41 -0.70
N CYS A 31 0.03 -13.24 -0.21
CA CYS A 31 0.52 -13.09 1.16
C CYS A 31 -0.62 -12.67 2.08
N GLU A 32 -0.49 -13.01 3.36
CA GLU A 32 -1.36 -12.46 4.40
C GLU A 32 -1.02 -10.98 4.63
N TRP A 33 -2.03 -10.12 4.56
CA TRP A 33 -1.88 -8.68 4.79
C TRP A 33 -2.03 -8.38 6.27
N ARG A 34 -0.97 -7.88 6.89
CA ARG A 34 -0.95 -7.57 8.32
C ARG A 34 -1.09 -6.05 8.49
N TRP A 35 -2.21 -5.60 9.03
CA TRP A 35 -2.43 -4.17 9.25
C TRP A 35 -1.56 -3.64 10.39
N ILE A 36 -0.75 -2.63 10.09
CA ILE A 36 0.20 -2.09 11.06
C ILE A 36 -0.40 -0.92 11.79
N ASN A 37 -0.58 -1.12 13.10
CA ASN A 37 -0.99 -0.09 14.03
C ASN A 37 -2.29 0.64 13.65
N LYS A 38 -3.13 0.02 12.81
CA LYS A 38 -4.30 0.65 12.16
C LYS A 38 -3.95 1.99 11.49
N ASN A 39 -2.71 2.13 11.05
CA ASN A 39 -2.23 3.37 10.48
C ASN A 39 -2.72 3.48 9.04
N MET A 40 -3.10 4.70 8.67
CA MET A 40 -3.57 5.01 7.34
C MET A 40 -2.81 6.24 6.84
N VAL A 41 -2.46 6.23 5.56
CA VAL A 41 -1.85 7.37 4.91
C VAL A 41 -2.77 7.94 3.85
N ARG A 42 -2.86 9.26 3.82
CA ARG A 42 -3.63 9.99 2.82
C ARG A 42 -2.74 10.27 1.62
N LEU A 43 -3.05 9.65 0.50
CA LEU A 43 -2.26 9.79 -0.73
C LEU A 43 -3.16 10.18 -1.89
N PRO A 44 -2.65 10.95 -2.86
CA PRO A 44 -3.39 11.25 -4.07
C PRO A 44 -3.71 9.96 -4.84
N HIS A 45 -4.85 9.93 -5.51
CA HIS A 45 -5.23 8.83 -6.38
C HIS A 45 -4.25 8.79 -7.56
N PRO A 46 -3.67 7.61 -7.89
CA PRO A 46 -2.61 7.53 -8.89
C PRO A 46 -3.04 7.96 -10.30
N LEU A 47 -4.33 7.82 -10.63
CA LEU A 47 -4.92 8.33 -11.89
C LEU A 47 -5.54 9.73 -11.78
N HIS A 48 -5.86 10.18 -10.56
CA HIS A 48 -6.61 11.41 -10.31
C HIS A 48 -5.94 12.16 -9.16
N THR A 49 -4.84 12.87 -9.45
CA THR A 49 -4.01 13.48 -8.40
C THR A 49 -4.71 14.55 -7.56
N SER A 50 -5.90 15.01 -7.99
CA SER A 50 -6.76 15.92 -7.25
C SER A 50 -7.53 15.24 -6.11
N ASP A 51 -7.76 13.93 -6.22
CA ASP A 51 -8.48 13.14 -5.22
C ASP A 51 -7.50 12.54 -4.23
N VAL A 52 -7.72 12.75 -2.94
CA VAL A 52 -6.89 12.16 -1.87
C VAL A 52 -7.69 11.06 -1.20
N LEU A 53 -7.15 9.84 -1.22
CA LEU A 53 -7.75 8.66 -0.60
C LEU A 53 -6.94 8.22 0.61
N SER A 54 -7.62 7.54 1.54
CA SER A 54 -6.99 6.93 2.71
C SER A 54 -6.55 5.50 2.37
N PHE A 55 -5.25 5.26 2.46
CA PHE A 55 -4.62 3.96 2.22
C PHE A 55 -4.23 3.31 3.52
N MET A 56 -4.58 2.04 3.68
CA MET A 56 -4.24 1.27 4.88
C MET A 56 -2.80 0.77 4.76
N ILE A 57 -1.99 1.02 5.78
CA ILE A 57 -0.60 0.53 5.81
C ILE A 57 -0.61 -0.93 6.26
N CYS A 58 -0.19 -1.78 5.34
CA CYS A 58 -0.11 -3.22 5.50
C CYS A 58 1.34 -3.69 5.39
N GLU A 59 1.66 -4.77 6.06
CA GLU A 59 2.88 -5.52 5.88
C GLU A 59 2.58 -6.91 5.32
N ILE A 60 3.46 -7.39 4.45
CA ILE A 60 3.47 -8.78 3.99
C ILE A 60 4.85 -9.41 4.23
N GLY A 61 4.86 -10.73 4.34
CA GLY A 61 6.10 -11.49 4.50
C GLY A 61 6.46 -11.79 5.96
N PRO A 62 7.68 -12.32 6.19
CA PRO A 62 8.09 -12.79 7.50
C PRO A 62 8.31 -11.63 8.47
N ALA A 63 8.06 -11.86 9.77
CA ALA A 63 8.24 -10.85 10.82
C ALA A 63 9.69 -10.33 10.94
N THR A 64 10.67 -11.07 10.43
CA THR A 64 12.08 -10.67 10.42
C THR A 64 12.41 -9.62 9.35
N ALA A 65 11.65 -9.58 8.26
CA ALA A 65 11.81 -8.61 7.18
C ALA A 65 10.46 -8.39 6.47
N PRO A 66 9.50 -7.74 7.16
CA PRO A 66 8.21 -7.44 6.57
C PRO A 66 8.35 -6.35 5.51
N VAL A 67 7.61 -6.50 4.43
CA VAL A 67 7.53 -5.48 3.37
C VAL A 67 6.31 -4.63 3.62
N ARG A 68 6.53 -3.35 3.92
CA ARG A 68 5.49 -2.34 4.14
C ARG A 68 4.97 -1.79 2.82
N PHE A 69 3.66 -1.64 2.71
CA PHE A 69 3.00 -0.97 1.61
C PHE A 69 1.67 -0.38 2.07
N ALA A 70 1.22 0.69 1.42
CA ALA A 70 -0.11 1.21 1.60
C ALA A 70 -1.00 0.72 0.47
N ALA A 71 -2.17 0.18 0.81
CA ALA A 71 -3.13 -0.33 -0.18
C ALA A 71 -4.52 0.24 0.09
N ALA A 72 -5.21 0.61 -0.98
CA ALA A 72 -6.62 0.96 -0.95
C ALA A 72 -7.29 0.48 -2.23
N GLN A 73 -8.56 0.10 -2.08
CA GLN A 73 -9.44 -0.07 -3.21
C GLN A 73 -9.79 1.33 -3.74
N VAL A 74 -9.48 1.58 -5.01
CA VAL A 74 -9.76 2.86 -5.66
C VAL A 74 -10.94 2.77 -6.61
N GLU A 75 -11.16 1.61 -7.22
CA GLU A 75 -12.33 1.30 -8.05
C GLU A 75 -12.84 -0.12 -7.76
N PRO A 76 -14.04 -0.50 -8.22
CA PRO A 76 -14.49 -1.89 -8.19
C PRO A 76 -13.44 -2.83 -8.80
N ASP A 77 -12.99 -3.82 -8.02
CA ASP A 77 -11.88 -4.71 -8.34
C ASP A 77 -10.50 -4.07 -8.58
N MET A 78 -10.32 -2.74 -8.53
CA MET A 78 -9.01 -2.08 -8.70
C MET A 78 -8.43 -1.55 -7.39
N TRP A 79 -7.16 -1.88 -7.18
CA TRP A 79 -6.41 -1.54 -5.98
C TRP A 79 -5.14 -0.80 -6.34
N ALA A 80 -4.90 0.28 -5.61
CA ALA A 80 -3.67 1.06 -5.71
C ALA A 80 -2.74 0.70 -4.56
N PHE A 81 -1.47 0.53 -4.90
CA PHE A 81 -0.39 0.15 -4.00
C PHE A 81 0.68 1.22 -4.00
N TYR A 82 1.08 1.62 -2.80
CA TYR A 82 2.16 2.55 -2.55
C TYR A 82 3.20 1.90 -1.67
N VAL A 83 4.46 2.25 -1.87
CA VAL A 83 5.56 1.81 -0.99
C VAL A 83 6.22 3.02 -0.37
N PRO A 84 6.73 2.91 0.87
CA PRO A 84 7.58 3.94 1.42
C PRO A 84 8.87 4.03 0.59
N ASP A 85 9.31 5.25 0.30
CA ASP A 85 10.62 5.55 -0.31
C ASP A 85 11.76 5.34 0.69
#